data_AF-A0AAE1M7I9-F1
#
_entry.id   AF-A0AAE1M7I9-F1
#
_cell.length_a   1.000
_cell.length_b   1.000
_cell.length_c   1.000
_cell.angle_alpha   90.00
_cell.angle_beta   90.00
_cell.angle_gamma   90.00
#
_symmetry.space_group_name_H-M   'P 1'
#
loop_
_entity.id
_entity.type
_entity.pdbx_description
1 polymer ?
#
loop_
_entity_poly.entity_id
_entity_poly.type
_entity_poly.pdbx_seq_one_letter_code
_entity_poly.pdbx_strand_id
1 'polypeptide(L)'
;MEQTIVLYPAPGIGHIISMVELGKLLLQHHYSHFSSIIIFLTTSSLDKPFIDSYIHHISQSYPSISFRRFPFLAVEPSASRHSRAAIGFEFIRLNDTNVASALKDISQTSNVRAFVIDLFCTSAMNIGSSLGIPIYYFFTSGAAVLSAFSYFPKIHEQTTESFKDLSVDLHFPANPPLKAFHMVEPLLDRDDPAYWNFLYFCSNLPKSSGIIVNTFQELEPIAVKVISEDDYFPDPKQESPVYYIGPLIAEPKD
;
A
#
# COMPACT_ATOMS: atom_id res chain seq x y z
N MET A 1 1.36 10.65 26.60
CA MET A 1 2.12 10.39 25.36
C MET A 1 1.19 10.65 24.19
N GLU A 2 1.64 11.36 23.15
CA GLU A 2 0.80 11.62 21.97
C GLU A 2 0.34 10.30 21.33
N GLN A 3 -0.87 10.26 20.80
CA GLN A 3 -1.42 9.07 20.14
C GLN A 3 -1.30 9.27 18.62
N THR A 4 -0.44 8.48 17.99
CA THR A 4 0.04 8.77 16.64
C THR A 4 -0.25 7.61 15.69
N ILE A 5 -0.68 7.94 14.47
CA ILE A 5 -0.70 6.99 13.35
C ILE A 5 0.40 7.40 12.38
N VAL A 6 1.19 6.42 11.95
CA VAL A 6 2.24 6.62 10.94
C VAL A 6 1.74 6.09 9.61
N LEU A 7 1.85 6.89 8.54
CA LEU A 7 1.46 6.53 7.19
C LEU A 7 2.71 6.45 6.30
N TYR A 8 2.84 5.40 5.49
CA TYR A 8 3.96 5.23 4.56
C TYR A 8 3.47 5.03 3.12
N PRO A 9 3.34 6.12 2.33
CA PRO A 9 3.04 6.06 0.91
C PRO A 9 4.23 5.53 0.09
N ALA A 10 3.92 4.89 -1.03
CA ALA A 10 4.89 4.70 -2.10
C ALA A 10 5.30 6.06 -2.72
N PRO A 11 6.47 6.16 -3.37
CA PRO A 11 6.88 7.39 -4.04
C PRO A 11 5.91 7.73 -5.17
N GLY A 12 5.41 8.97 -5.17
CA GLY A 12 4.49 9.47 -6.19
C GLY A 12 3.34 10.25 -5.59
N ILE A 13 2.95 11.35 -6.25
CA ILE A 13 1.99 12.30 -5.69
C ILE A 13 0.60 11.71 -5.46
N GLY A 14 0.15 10.75 -6.28
CA GLY A 14 -1.12 10.06 -6.07
C GLY A 14 -1.17 9.29 -4.75
N HIS A 15 -0.09 8.57 -4.43
CA HIS A 15 0.05 7.83 -3.17
C HIS A 15 0.11 8.79 -1.96
N ILE A 16 0.88 9.88 -2.09
CA ILE A 16 0.99 10.90 -1.04
C ILE A 16 -0.36 11.57 -0.77
N ILE A 17 -1.08 12.01 -1.83
CA ILE A 17 -2.41 12.61 -1.69
C ILE A 17 -3.36 11.63 -1.01
N SER A 18 -3.40 10.37 -1.46
CA SER A 18 -4.28 9.36 -0.88
C SER A 18 -4.03 9.16 0.62
N MET A 19 -2.76 9.08 1.05
CA MET A 19 -2.41 8.98 2.48
C MET A 19 -2.77 10.25 3.26
N VAL A 20 -2.63 11.43 2.66
CA VAL A 20 -3.05 12.68 3.29
C VAL A 20 -4.57 12.70 3.51
N GLU A 21 -5.37 12.35 2.49
CA GLU A 21 -6.83 12.29 2.63
C GLU A 21 -7.25 11.25 3.68
N LEU A 22 -6.54 10.12 3.75
CA LEU A 22 -6.79 9.12 4.80
C LEU A 22 -6.48 9.72 6.19
N GLY A 23 -5.35 10.41 6.32
CA GLY A 23 -4.97 11.09 7.56
C GLY A 23 -6.01 12.12 8.01
N LYS A 24 -6.56 12.92 7.08
CA LYS A 24 -7.63 13.89 7.37
C LYS A 24 -8.90 13.19 7.84
N LEU A 25 -9.34 12.15 7.14
CA LEU A 25 -10.53 11.36 7.50
C LEU A 25 -10.39 10.76 8.90
N LEU A 26 -9.26 10.12 9.17
CA LEU A 26 -8.97 9.51 10.45
C LEU A 26 -9.05 10.54 11.57
N LEU A 27 -8.38 11.70 11.39
CA LEU A 27 -8.41 12.77 12.36
C LEU A 27 -9.86 13.23 12.60
N GLN A 28 -10.60 13.56 11.54
CA GLN A 28 -11.98 14.04 11.61
C GLN A 28 -12.91 13.16 12.45
N HIS A 29 -12.82 11.84 12.31
CA HIS A 29 -13.75 10.91 12.96
C HIS A 29 -13.29 10.40 14.33
N HIS A 30 -11.99 10.50 14.63
CA HIS A 30 -11.41 9.83 15.79
C HIS A 30 -10.38 10.66 16.55
N TYR A 31 -10.55 12.00 16.56
CA TYR A 31 -9.74 12.92 17.38
C TYR A 31 -9.67 12.51 18.88
N SER A 32 -10.65 11.78 19.39
CA SER A 32 -10.63 11.23 20.76
C SER A 32 -9.66 10.06 20.97
N HIS A 33 -9.22 9.39 19.90
CA HIS A 33 -8.37 8.19 19.95
C HIS A 33 -6.95 8.43 19.44
N PHE A 34 -6.76 9.36 18.50
CA PHE A 34 -5.45 9.79 18.03
C PHE A 34 -5.45 11.26 17.63
N SER A 35 -4.32 11.92 17.86
CA SER A 35 -4.18 13.38 17.76
C SER A 35 -3.14 13.82 16.72
N SER A 36 -2.40 12.88 16.15
CA SER A 36 -1.25 13.14 15.27
C SER A 36 -1.13 12.10 14.17
N ILE A 37 -0.87 12.58 12.96
CA ILE A 37 -0.54 11.79 11.77
C ILE A 37 0.87 12.16 11.34
N ILE A 38 1.74 11.17 11.19
CA ILE A 38 3.09 11.35 10.64
C ILE A 38 3.19 10.59 9.33
N ILE A 39 3.46 11.30 8.24
CA ILE A 39 3.59 10.71 6.90
C ILE A 39 5.07 10.60 6.54
N PHE A 40 5.54 9.39 6.29
CA PHE A 40 6.89 9.13 5.82
C PHE A 40 7.02 9.46 4.35
N LEU A 41 8.15 10.05 3.97
CA LEU A 41 8.43 10.43 2.59
C LEU A 41 9.84 10.00 2.22
N THR A 42 9.94 9.20 1.17
CA THR A 42 11.21 8.88 0.51
C THR A 42 11.65 10.05 -0.36
N THR A 43 12.95 10.32 -0.42
CA THR A 43 13.51 11.42 -1.23
C THR A 43 14.38 10.86 -2.35
N SER A 44 14.13 11.28 -3.59
CA SER A 44 14.82 10.77 -4.78
C SER A 44 15.10 11.86 -5.84
N SER A 45 15.86 11.52 -6.87
CA SER A 45 16.05 12.38 -8.06
C SER A 45 14.79 12.52 -8.93
N LEU A 46 13.74 11.72 -8.67
CA LEU A 46 12.46 11.76 -9.39
C LEU A 46 11.46 12.73 -8.76
N ASP A 47 11.79 13.29 -7.59
CA ASP A 47 10.91 14.20 -6.86
C ASP A 47 10.73 15.51 -7.64
N LYS A 48 9.49 16.00 -7.64
CA LYS A 48 9.14 17.21 -8.39
C LYS A 48 8.82 18.36 -7.43
N PRO A 49 9.13 19.62 -7.78
CA PRO A 49 8.91 20.77 -6.90
C PRO A 49 7.47 20.93 -6.39
N PHE A 50 6.47 20.48 -7.17
CA PHE A 50 5.07 20.55 -6.73
C PHE A 50 4.77 19.68 -5.50
N ILE A 51 5.58 18.65 -5.23
CA ILE A 51 5.44 17.80 -4.05
C ILE A 51 5.76 18.62 -2.79
N ASP A 52 6.81 19.44 -2.84
CA ASP A 52 7.14 20.38 -1.75
C ASP A 52 6.03 21.39 -1.50
N SER A 53 5.50 22.00 -2.57
CA SER A 53 4.39 22.95 -2.46
C SER A 53 3.15 22.32 -1.83
N TYR A 54 2.82 21.08 -2.24
CA TYR A 54 1.70 20.33 -1.66
C TYR A 54 1.90 20.05 -0.18
N ILE A 55 3.07 19.53 0.21
CA ILE A 55 3.41 19.23 1.61
C ILE A 55 3.36 20.48 2.47
N HIS A 56 3.92 21.59 1.99
CA HIS A 56 3.88 22.87 2.69
C HIS A 56 2.44 23.33 2.94
N HIS A 57 1.58 23.26 1.92
CA HIS A 57 0.16 23.61 2.04
C HIS A 57 -0.57 22.74 3.07
N ILE A 58 -0.35 21.41 3.04
CA ILE A 58 -0.97 20.50 4.00
C ILE A 58 -0.48 20.78 5.43
N SER A 59 0.82 20.97 5.64
CA SER A 59 1.36 21.28 6.98
C SER A 59 0.84 22.61 7.56
N GLN A 60 0.51 23.59 6.72
CA GLN A 60 -0.10 24.84 7.16
C GLN A 60 -1.59 24.68 7.47
N SER A 61 -2.31 23.89 6.66
CA SER A 61 -3.77 23.75 6.75
C SER A 61 -4.20 22.71 7.80
N TYR A 62 -3.34 21.72 8.09
CA TYR A 62 -3.62 20.61 8.99
C TYR A 62 -2.45 20.40 9.97
N PRO A 63 -2.39 21.16 11.09
CA PRO A 63 -1.27 21.11 12.04
C PRO A 63 -1.03 19.74 12.69
N SER A 64 -2.06 18.88 12.77
CA SER A 64 -1.96 17.50 13.24
C SER A 64 -1.36 16.53 12.22
N ILE A 65 -1.08 16.98 10.99
CA ILE A 65 -0.44 16.19 9.94
C ILE A 65 0.97 16.73 9.73
N SER A 66 1.96 15.91 10.01
CA SER A 66 3.37 16.23 9.78
C SER A 66 4.02 15.24 8.82
N PHE A 67 5.14 15.64 8.22
CA PHE A 67 5.86 14.85 7.24
C PHE A 67 7.29 14.60 7.71
N ARG A 68 7.72 13.34 7.68
CA ARG A 68 9.11 12.95 7.96
C ARG A 68 9.78 12.50 6.67
N ARG A 69 10.65 13.36 6.14
CA ARG A 69 11.46 13.05 4.96
C ARG A 69 12.70 12.25 5.31
N PHE A 70 12.95 11.21 4.54
CA PHE A 70 14.17 10.42 4.64
C PHE A 70 15.31 11.05 3.84
N PRO A 71 16.57 10.73 4.17
CA PRO A 71 17.72 11.15 3.38
C PRO A 71 17.58 10.79 1.91
N PHE A 72 18.18 11.59 1.04
CA PHE A 72 18.25 11.31 -0.38
C PHE A 72 18.95 9.97 -0.64
N LEU A 73 18.33 9.12 -1.45
CA LEU A 73 18.95 7.91 -1.97
C LEU A 73 18.93 7.97 -3.51
N ALA A 74 20.11 7.76 -4.11
CA ALA A 74 20.21 7.59 -5.54
C ALA A 74 19.74 6.18 -5.90
N VAL A 75 18.84 6.10 -6.88
CA VAL A 75 18.52 4.83 -7.53
C VAL A 75 19.30 4.85 -8.83
N GLU A 76 20.42 4.16 -8.85
CA GLU A 76 21.11 3.89 -10.11
C GLU A 76 20.15 3.06 -10.96
N PRO A 77 19.83 3.47 -12.19
CA PRO A 77 19.15 2.60 -13.12
C PRO A 77 20.03 1.36 -13.26
N SER A 78 19.61 0.22 -12.70
CA SER A 78 20.31 -1.04 -12.90
C SER A 78 20.60 -1.18 -14.40
N ALA A 79 21.79 -1.65 -14.77
CA ALA A 79 22.24 -1.73 -16.15
C ALA A 79 21.27 -2.54 -17.04
N SER A 80 20.23 -1.88 -17.54
CA SER A 80 19.39 -2.20 -18.70
C SER A 80 18.49 -3.45 -18.72
N ARG A 81 17.97 -3.97 -17.60
CA ARG A 81 16.97 -5.09 -17.67
C ARG A 81 15.74 -5.01 -16.77
N HIS A 82 15.72 -4.21 -15.72
CA HIS A 82 14.58 -4.17 -14.80
C HIS A 82 13.50 -3.17 -15.22
N SER A 83 12.25 -3.54 -15.02
CA SER A 83 11.06 -2.71 -15.19
C SER A 83 11.07 -1.48 -14.27
N ARG A 84 10.20 -0.51 -14.58
CA ARG A 84 10.01 0.66 -13.69
C ARG A 84 9.45 0.24 -12.33
N ALA A 85 8.60 -0.80 -12.29
CA ALA A 85 8.08 -1.34 -11.05
C ALA A 85 9.19 -1.96 -10.19
N ALA A 86 10.11 -2.73 -10.78
CA ALA A 86 11.23 -3.32 -10.04
C ALA A 86 12.14 -2.26 -9.43
N ILE A 87 12.48 -1.22 -10.21
CA ILE A 87 13.24 -0.06 -9.73
C ILE A 87 12.51 0.62 -8.56
N GLY A 88 11.19 0.77 -8.65
CA GLY A 88 10.36 1.34 -7.58
C GLY A 88 10.38 0.51 -6.29
N PHE A 89 10.18 -0.82 -6.40
CA PHE A 89 10.25 -1.73 -5.25
C PHE A 89 11.65 -1.72 -4.61
N GLU A 90 12.71 -1.74 -5.41
CA GLU A 90 14.08 -1.67 -4.93
C GLU A 90 14.32 -0.37 -4.14
N PHE A 91 13.88 0.77 -4.67
CA PHE A 91 14.02 2.06 -3.99
C PHE A 91 13.28 2.12 -2.65
N ILE A 92 12.06 1.59 -2.59
CA ILE A 92 11.28 1.49 -1.35
C ILE A 92 12.05 0.63 -0.33
N ARG A 93 12.58 -0.51 -0.76
CA ARG A 93 13.35 -1.42 0.09
C ARG A 93 14.66 -0.79 0.59
N LEU A 94 15.36 0.01 -0.23
CA LEU A 94 16.54 0.76 0.21
C LEU A 94 16.24 1.75 1.35
N ASN A 95 14.98 2.17 1.48
CA ASN A 95 14.52 3.02 2.58
C ASN A 95 14.10 2.24 3.85
N ASP A 96 14.10 0.91 3.85
CA ASP A 96 13.67 0.11 5.01
C ASP A 96 14.44 0.49 6.31
N THR A 97 15.75 0.74 6.21
CA THR A 97 16.55 1.20 7.37
C THR A 97 16.10 2.56 7.89
N ASN A 98 15.72 3.48 6.98
CA ASN A 98 15.20 4.79 7.34
C ASN A 98 13.82 4.67 8.01
N VAL A 99 12.96 3.80 7.49
CA VAL A 99 11.65 3.47 8.09
C VAL A 99 11.83 2.90 9.50
N ALA A 100 12.71 1.92 9.67
CA ALA A 100 12.98 1.30 10.96
C ALA A 100 13.49 2.30 12.01
N SER A 101 14.47 3.11 11.63
CA SER A 101 15.00 4.16 12.48
C SER A 101 13.92 5.18 12.86
N ALA A 102 13.17 5.67 11.88
CA ALA A 102 12.14 6.67 12.09
C ALA A 102 10.99 6.17 12.98
N LEU A 103 10.52 4.93 12.75
CA LEU A 103 9.45 4.33 13.52
C LEU A 103 9.88 4.08 14.97
N LYS A 104 11.14 3.66 15.18
CA LYS A 104 11.74 3.52 16.51
C LYS A 104 11.84 4.85 17.25
N ASP A 105 12.33 5.91 16.60
CA ASP A 105 12.43 7.24 17.19
C ASP A 105 11.06 7.79 17.61
N ILE A 106 10.05 7.62 16.75
CA ILE A 106 8.68 8.08 17.06
C ILE A 106 8.12 7.29 18.24
N SER A 107 8.35 5.97 18.29
CA SER A 107 7.88 5.10 19.38
C SER A 107 8.51 5.45 20.75
N GLN A 108 9.61 6.19 20.79
CA GLN A 108 10.21 6.69 22.04
C GLN A 108 9.48 7.92 22.62
N THR A 109 8.77 8.67 21.78
CA THR A 109 8.15 9.95 22.14
C THR A 109 6.62 9.92 22.06
N SER A 110 6.08 8.98 21.28
CA SER A 110 4.66 8.85 20.94
C SER A 110 4.21 7.40 21.05
N ASN A 111 2.92 7.20 21.36
CA ASN A 111 2.30 5.89 21.29
C ASN A 111 1.80 5.64 19.86
N VAL A 112 2.57 4.88 19.08
CA VAL A 112 2.22 4.55 17.68
C VAL A 112 1.11 3.52 17.67
N ARG A 113 -0.11 3.95 17.31
CA ARG A 113 -1.31 3.11 17.33
C ARG A 113 -1.43 2.17 16.13
N ALA A 114 -0.92 2.62 14.98
CA ALA A 114 -0.94 1.87 13.74
C ALA A 114 0.15 2.39 12.81
N PHE A 115 0.67 1.48 12.00
CA PHE A 115 1.49 1.80 10.84
C PHE A 115 0.74 1.40 9.58
N VAL A 116 0.27 2.39 8.82
CA VAL A 116 -0.50 2.18 7.59
C VAL A 116 0.44 2.29 6.40
N ILE A 117 0.54 1.23 5.61
CA ILE A 117 1.45 1.13 4.48
C ILE A 117 0.69 1.06 3.17
N ASP A 118 1.27 1.67 2.13
CA ASP A 118 0.84 1.47 0.75
C ASP A 118 1.13 0.01 0.29
N LEU A 119 0.42 -0.46 -0.73
CA LEU A 119 0.59 -1.81 -1.29
C LEU A 119 2.04 -2.10 -1.72
N PHE A 120 2.75 -1.11 -2.27
CA PHE A 120 4.14 -1.27 -2.71
C PHE A 120 5.14 -1.32 -1.53
N CYS A 121 4.71 -0.91 -0.33
CA CYS A 121 5.55 -0.74 0.85
C CYS A 121 5.57 -1.98 1.76
N THR A 122 5.19 -3.15 1.24
CA THR A 122 5.10 -4.40 2.03
C THR A 122 6.43 -4.82 2.67
N SER A 123 7.59 -4.43 2.13
CA SER A 123 8.89 -4.67 2.77
C SER A 123 8.96 -4.14 4.21
N ALA A 124 8.24 -3.05 4.50
CA ALA A 124 8.21 -2.42 5.81
C ALA A 124 7.30 -3.13 6.84
N MET A 125 6.52 -4.14 6.43
CA MET A 125 5.61 -4.85 7.32
C MET A 125 6.34 -5.52 8.51
N ASN A 126 7.47 -6.17 8.24
CA ASN A 126 8.27 -6.83 9.28
C ASN A 126 8.86 -5.82 10.27
N ILE A 127 9.15 -4.60 9.81
CA ILE A 127 9.71 -3.53 10.64
C ILE A 127 8.72 -3.14 11.74
N GLY A 128 7.49 -2.79 11.36
CA GLY A 128 6.47 -2.42 12.35
C GLY A 128 6.08 -3.61 13.25
N SER A 129 6.02 -4.82 12.69
CA SER A 129 5.75 -6.05 13.45
C SER A 129 6.82 -6.31 14.53
N SER A 130 8.10 -6.04 14.23
CA SER A 130 9.21 -6.19 15.20
C SER A 130 9.11 -5.23 16.39
N LEU A 131 8.37 -4.13 16.22
CA LEU A 131 8.09 -3.14 17.26
C LEU A 131 6.73 -3.39 17.95
N GLY A 132 6.01 -4.45 17.57
CA GLY A 132 4.68 -4.74 18.12
C GLY A 132 3.59 -3.75 17.66
N ILE A 133 3.82 -3.01 16.58
CA ILE A 133 2.88 -2.02 16.06
C ILE A 133 1.92 -2.70 15.08
N PRO A 134 0.58 -2.52 15.22
CA PRO A 134 -0.39 -3.02 14.25
C PRO A 134 -0.16 -2.45 12.83
N ILE A 135 -0.18 -3.33 11.83
CA ILE A 135 0.11 -2.96 10.43
C ILE A 135 -1.16 -3.01 9.61
N TYR A 136 -1.48 -1.92 8.92
CA TYR A 136 -2.63 -1.87 8.02
C TYR A 136 -2.18 -1.59 6.60
N TYR A 137 -2.83 -2.21 5.62
CA TYR A 137 -2.70 -1.77 4.23
C TYR A 137 -3.71 -0.65 3.96
N PHE A 138 -3.28 0.40 3.27
CA PHE A 138 -4.22 1.24 2.54
C PHE A 138 -4.21 0.87 1.06
N PHE A 139 -5.26 0.15 0.66
CA PHE A 139 -5.47 -0.34 -0.69
C PHE A 139 -6.28 0.68 -1.50
N THR A 140 -5.56 1.47 -2.30
CA THR A 140 -6.10 2.58 -3.11
C THR A 140 -6.73 2.12 -4.44
N SER A 141 -7.18 0.86 -4.50
CA SER A 141 -7.92 0.24 -5.60
C SER A 141 -9.24 -0.36 -5.07
N GLY A 142 -10.04 -0.95 -5.96
CA GLY A 142 -11.35 -1.54 -5.62
C GLY A 142 -11.30 -2.93 -4.99
N ALA A 143 -12.45 -3.36 -4.45
CA ALA A 143 -12.64 -4.67 -3.84
C ALA A 143 -12.43 -5.82 -4.84
N ALA A 144 -12.82 -5.67 -6.11
CA ALA A 144 -12.63 -6.70 -7.12
C ALA A 144 -11.13 -6.99 -7.34
N VAL A 145 -10.31 -5.93 -7.36
CA VAL A 145 -8.85 -6.04 -7.48
C VAL A 145 -8.23 -6.63 -6.21
N LEU A 146 -8.73 -6.24 -5.03
CA LEU A 146 -8.30 -6.83 -3.77
C LEU A 146 -8.53 -8.35 -3.77
N SER A 147 -9.73 -8.80 -4.15
CA SER A 147 -10.06 -10.22 -4.29
C SER A 147 -9.09 -10.94 -5.23
N ALA A 148 -8.81 -10.34 -6.40
CA ALA A 148 -7.87 -10.91 -7.37
C ALA A 148 -6.45 -11.05 -6.79
N PHE A 149 -5.93 -10.03 -6.09
CA PHE A 149 -4.59 -10.06 -5.50
C PHE A 149 -4.49 -10.99 -4.30
N SER A 150 -5.52 -11.08 -3.46
CA SER A 150 -5.57 -12.06 -2.38
C SER A 150 -5.59 -13.50 -2.88
N TYR A 151 -6.21 -13.75 -4.03
CA TYR A 151 -6.22 -15.07 -4.69
C TYR A 151 -4.97 -15.33 -5.55
N PHE A 152 -4.18 -14.29 -5.86
CA PHE A 152 -3.06 -14.37 -6.79
C PHE A 152 -2.00 -15.44 -6.44
N PRO A 153 -1.64 -15.69 -5.17
CA PRO A 153 -0.68 -16.76 -4.83
C PRO A 153 -1.10 -18.15 -5.33
N LYS A 154 -2.41 -18.46 -5.34
CA LYS A 154 -2.92 -19.71 -5.95
C LYS A 154 -2.76 -19.73 -7.46
N ILE A 155 -3.02 -18.61 -8.14
CA ILE A 155 -2.84 -18.50 -9.60
C ILE A 155 -1.36 -18.65 -9.98
N HIS A 156 -0.47 -18.08 -9.16
CA HIS A 156 0.97 -18.22 -9.33
C HIS A 156 1.43 -19.69 -9.37
N GLU A 157 0.86 -20.55 -8.52
CA GLU A 157 1.21 -21.98 -8.43
C GLU A 157 0.76 -22.81 -9.64
N GLN A 158 -0.19 -22.32 -10.44
CA GLN A 158 -0.77 -23.06 -11.56
C GLN A 158 0.13 -23.07 -12.81
N THR A 159 1.16 -22.24 -12.85
CA THR A 159 2.07 -22.16 -13.98
C THR A 159 3.46 -21.74 -13.53
N THR A 160 4.46 -22.03 -14.35
CA THR A 160 5.82 -21.50 -14.22
C THR A 160 6.16 -20.47 -15.29
N GLU A 161 5.24 -20.20 -16.22
CA GLU A 161 5.44 -19.31 -17.37
C GLU A 161 5.06 -17.85 -17.03
N SER A 162 5.67 -16.91 -17.76
CA SER A 162 5.35 -15.48 -17.66
C SER A 162 4.02 -15.18 -18.33
N PHE A 163 3.16 -14.39 -17.67
CA PHE A 163 1.82 -14.10 -18.18
C PHE A 163 1.81 -13.31 -19.49
N LYS A 164 2.84 -12.52 -19.76
CA LYS A 164 3.01 -11.83 -21.06
C LYS A 164 3.05 -12.81 -22.25
N ASP A 165 3.45 -14.06 -22.01
CA ASP A 165 3.60 -15.10 -23.02
C ASP A 165 2.42 -16.10 -23.04
N LEU A 166 1.47 -15.97 -22.10
CA LEU A 166 0.33 -16.89 -21.95
C LEU A 166 -0.97 -16.27 -22.48
N SER A 167 -1.65 -16.98 -23.39
CA SER A 167 -2.97 -16.59 -23.92
C SER A 167 -4.16 -17.26 -23.22
N VAL A 168 -3.97 -17.68 -21.96
CA VAL A 168 -5.01 -18.35 -21.16
C VAL A 168 -5.89 -17.34 -20.39
N ASP A 169 -7.10 -17.76 -20.05
CA ASP A 169 -7.95 -17.01 -19.12
C ASP A 169 -7.61 -17.38 -17.67
N LEU A 170 -7.39 -16.36 -16.85
CA LEU A 170 -7.23 -16.46 -15.41
C LEU A 170 -8.59 -16.23 -14.76
N HIS A 171 -8.88 -17.04 -13.74
CA HIS A 171 -10.14 -17.00 -13.01
C HIS A 171 -9.88 -16.59 -11.56
N PHE A 172 -10.38 -15.41 -11.19
CA PHE A 172 -10.31 -14.90 -9.82
C PHE A 172 -11.71 -14.84 -9.20
N PRO A 173 -11.85 -15.05 -7.88
CA PRO A 173 -13.11 -14.83 -7.19
C PRO A 173 -13.64 -13.40 -7.43
N ALA A 174 -14.95 -13.26 -7.59
CA ALA A 174 -15.65 -11.98 -7.85
C ALA A 174 -15.27 -11.23 -9.13
N ASN A 175 -14.48 -11.81 -10.03
CA ASN A 175 -14.04 -11.14 -11.25
C ASN A 175 -14.47 -11.91 -12.51
N PRO A 176 -14.72 -11.22 -13.64
CA PRO A 176 -14.82 -11.89 -14.92
C PRO A 176 -13.46 -12.54 -15.29
N PRO A 177 -13.46 -13.55 -16.19
CA PRO A 177 -12.21 -14.12 -16.71
C PRO A 177 -11.31 -13.03 -17.29
N LEU A 178 -10.03 -13.08 -16.94
CA LEU A 178 -9.03 -12.10 -17.35
C LEU A 178 -7.91 -12.80 -18.13
N LYS A 179 -7.62 -12.36 -19.35
CA LYS A 179 -6.47 -12.88 -20.10
C LYS A 179 -5.18 -12.65 -19.32
N ALA A 180 -4.31 -13.67 -19.22
CA ALA A 180 -3.10 -13.58 -18.43
C ALA A 180 -2.23 -12.36 -18.81
N PHE A 181 -2.04 -12.10 -20.10
CA PHE A 181 -1.29 -10.94 -20.59
C PHE A 181 -1.96 -9.57 -20.34
N HIS A 182 -3.19 -9.53 -19.83
CA HIS A 182 -3.87 -8.30 -19.37
C HIS A 182 -3.70 -8.05 -17.86
N MET A 183 -2.96 -8.90 -17.13
CA MET A 183 -2.62 -8.63 -15.74
C MET A 183 -1.83 -7.33 -15.59
N VAL A 184 -1.82 -6.78 -14.37
CA VAL A 184 -1.03 -5.59 -14.04
C VAL A 184 0.45 -5.81 -14.36
N GLU A 185 1.11 -4.76 -14.87
CA GLU A 185 2.48 -4.84 -15.41
C GLU A 185 3.50 -5.56 -14.51
N PRO A 186 3.54 -5.37 -13.17
CA PRO A 186 4.45 -6.11 -12.30
C PRO A 186 4.28 -7.63 -12.36
N LEU A 187 3.09 -8.13 -12.71
CA LEU A 187 2.77 -9.55 -12.74
C LEU A 187 2.94 -10.20 -14.13
N LEU A 188 3.38 -9.45 -15.14
CA LEU A 188 3.48 -9.96 -16.51
C LEU A 188 4.72 -10.81 -16.75
N ASP A 189 5.82 -10.53 -16.07
CA ASP A 189 7.13 -11.15 -16.34
C ASP A 189 7.78 -11.73 -15.07
N ARG A 190 7.89 -13.06 -14.99
CA ARG A 190 8.51 -13.76 -13.86
C ARG A 190 10.01 -13.52 -13.74
N ASP A 191 10.67 -13.15 -14.84
CA ASP A 191 12.10 -12.83 -14.85
C ASP A 191 12.38 -11.42 -14.30
N ASP A 192 11.35 -10.58 -14.21
CA ASP A 192 11.46 -9.25 -13.63
C ASP A 192 11.30 -9.29 -12.11
N PRO A 193 12.19 -8.65 -11.32
CA PRO A 193 12.07 -8.64 -9.86
C PRO A 193 10.75 -8.08 -9.34
N ALA A 194 10.04 -7.23 -10.10
CA ALA A 194 8.75 -6.67 -9.71
C ALA A 194 7.71 -7.78 -9.44
N TYR A 195 7.74 -8.85 -10.23
CA TYR A 195 6.80 -9.98 -10.09
C TYR A 195 6.87 -10.60 -8.71
N TRP A 196 8.07 -10.90 -8.25
CA TRP A 196 8.30 -11.53 -6.95
C TRP A 196 8.01 -10.59 -5.79
N ASN A 197 8.30 -9.29 -5.93
CA ASN A 197 7.91 -8.29 -4.94
C ASN A 197 6.38 -8.14 -4.85
N PHE A 198 5.68 -8.19 -5.98
CA PHE A 198 4.22 -8.10 -6.01
C PHE A 198 3.55 -9.38 -5.47
N LEU A 199 4.09 -10.56 -5.77
CA LEU A 199 3.68 -11.82 -5.16
C LEU A 199 3.92 -11.82 -3.65
N TYR A 200 5.03 -11.25 -3.20
CA TYR A 200 5.32 -11.06 -1.77
C TYR A 200 4.27 -10.16 -1.11
N PHE A 201 3.88 -9.05 -1.74
CA PHE A 201 2.73 -8.25 -1.30
C PHE A 201 1.45 -9.09 -1.18
N CYS A 202 1.05 -9.78 -2.25
CA CYS A 202 -0.17 -10.58 -2.28
C CYS A 202 -0.20 -11.64 -1.17
N SER A 203 0.93 -12.31 -0.94
CA SER A 203 1.10 -13.34 0.09
C SER A 203 1.09 -12.80 1.53
N ASN A 204 1.20 -11.48 1.74
CA ASN A 204 1.22 -10.86 3.07
C ASN A 204 -0.02 -10.01 3.39
N LEU A 205 -0.89 -9.73 2.41
CA LEU A 205 -2.23 -9.16 2.63
C LEU A 205 -2.97 -9.78 3.83
N PRO A 206 -3.15 -11.12 3.92
CA PRO A 206 -3.89 -11.77 5.03
C PRO A 206 -3.19 -11.67 6.40
N LYS A 207 -1.91 -11.30 6.41
CA LYS A 207 -1.10 -11.25 7.64
C LYS A 207 -1.14 -9.89 8.31
N SER A 208 -1.76 -8.90 7.69
CA SER A 208 -1.92 -7.55 8.24
C SER A 208 -2.93 -7.53 9.38
N SER A 209 -2.92 -6.47 10.18
CA SER A 209 -3.95 -6.19 11.20
C SER A 209 -5.27 -5.72 10.57
N GLY A 210 -5.25 -5.33 9.29
CA GLY A 210 -6.44 -4.92 8.55
C GLY A 210 -6.10 -4.30 7.20
N ILE A 211 -7.08 -4.30 6.30
CA ILE A 211 -6.96 -3.74 4.95
C ILE A 211 -8.01 -2.66 4.79
N ILE A 212 -7.58 -1.42 4.60
CA ILE A 212 -8.44 -0.27 4.34
C ILE A 212 -8.55 -0.11 2.83
N VAL A 213 -9.76 -0.09 2.28
CA VAL A 213 -10.02 -0.12 0.84
C VAL A 213 -10.77 1.13 0.42
N ASN A 214 -10.29 1.81 -0.62
CA ASN A 214 -10.94 3.00 -1.16
C ASN A 214 -12.10 2.64 -2.12
N THR A 215 -13.11 1.94 -1.59
CA THR A 215 -14.35 1.59 -2.29
C THR A 215 -15.52 1.50 -1.30
N PHE A 216 -16.72 1.22 -1.78
CA PHE A 216 -17.93 1.02 -0.96
C PHE A 216 -18.82 -0.09 -1.55
N GLN A 217 -19.71 -0.64 -0.71
CA GLN A 217 -20.48 -1.84 -1.02
C GLN A 217 -21.35 -1.70 -2.27
N GLU A 218 -22.01 -0.55 -2.45
CA GLU A 218 -22.91 -0.30 -3.58
C GLU A 218 -22.16 -0.18 -4.92
N LEU A 219 -20.86 0.15 -4.90
CA LEU A 219 -20.03 0.20 -6.11
C LEU A 219 -19.60 -1.19 -6.58
N GLU A 220 -19.25 -2.08 -5.64
CA GLU A 220 -18.68 -3.40 -5.94
C GLU A 220 -19.37 -4.53 -5.13
N PRO A 221 -20.70 -4.68 -5.21
CA PRO A 221 -21.46 -5.55 -4.30
C PRO A 221 -21.05 -7.03 -4.39
N ILE A 222 -20.68 -7.49 -5.59
CA ILE A 222 -20.23 -8.89 -5.80
C ILE A 222 -18.89 -9.12 -5.10
N ALA A 223 -17.92 -8.21 -5.27
CA ALA A 223 -16.60 -8.36 -4.68
C ALA A 223 -16.62 -8.19 -3.16
N VAL A 224 -17.39 -7.23 -2.64
CA VAL A 224 -17.58 -7.07 -1.21
C VAL A 224 -18.22 -8.30 -0.59
N LYS A 225 -19.25 -8.88 -1.23
CA LYS A 225 -19.89 -10.11 -0.76
C LYS A 225 -18.90 -11.28 -0.70
N VAL A 226 -18.15 -11.53 -1.77
CA VAL A 226 -17.18 -12.62 -1.84
C VAL A 226 -16.05 -12.46 -0.80
N ILE A 227 -15.62 -11.22 -0.56
CA ILE A 227 -14.64 -10.93 0.50
C ILE A 227 -15.23 -11.20 1.89
N SER A 228 -16.51 -10.92 2.12
CA SER A 228 -17.16 -11.12 3.43
C SER A 228 -17.59 -12.56 3.75
N GLU A 229 -17.63 -13.43 2.74
CA GLU A 229 -18.04 -14.84 2.89
C GLU A 229 -16.83 -15.79 2.98
N ASP A 230 -15.62 -15.26 3.19
CA ASP A 230 -14.35 -15.99 3.40
C ASP A 230 -13.94 -16.94 2.24
N ASP A 231 -14.61 -16.84 1.09
CA ASP A 231 -14.40 -17.69 -0.08
C ASP A 231 -13.19 -17.26 -0.95
N TYR A 232 -12.50 -16.18 -0.57
CA TYR A 232 -11.41 -15.60 -1.36
C TYR A 232 -10.01 -15.94 -0.86
N PHE A 233 -9.86 -16.29 0.43
CA PHE A 233 -8.57 -16.75 0.94
C PHE A 233 -8.40 -18.27 0.78
N PRO A 234 -7.23 -18.72 0.31
CA PRO A 234 -6.86 -20.13 0.27
C PRO A 234 -6.97 -20.89 1.59
N ASP A 235 -6.72 -20.19 2.70
CA ASP A 235 -6.61 -20.76 4.04
C ASP A 235 -7.40 -19.88 5.02
N PRO A 236 -8.53 -20.37 5.59
CA PRO A 236 -9.42 -19.61 6.46
C PRO A 236 -8.83 -19.28 7.84
N LYS A 237 -7.54 -19.55 8.09
CA LYS A 237 -6.88 -19.29 9.38
C LYS A 237 -6.27 -17.91 9.51
N GLN A 238 -6.34 -17.06 8.47
CA GLN A 238 -5.63 -15.79 8.47
C GLN A 238 -6.38 -14.74 7.66
N GLU A 239 -7.40 -14.14 8.26
CA GLU A 239 -8.18 -13.10 7.60
C GLU A 239 -8.00 -11.77 8.31
N SER A 240 -7.31 -10.85 7.63
CA SER A 240 -7.28 -9.45 8.03
C SER A 240 -8.65 -8.83 7.78
N PRO A 241 -9.25 -8.12 8.75
CA PRO A 241 -10.51 -7.42 8.54
C PRO A 241 -10.37 -6.39 7.41
N VAL A 242 -11.39 -6.31 6.55
CA VAL A 242 -11.44 -5.38 5.42
C VAL A 242 -12.39 -4.22 5.73
N TYR A 243 -11.92 -2.99 5.57
CA TYR A 243 -12.65 -1.76 5.86
C TYR A 243 -12.87 -0.96 4.58
N TYR A 244 -14.11 -0.86 4.12
CA TYR A 244 -14.49 -0.08 2.93
C TYR A 244 -14.80 1.36 3.34
N ILE A 245 -13.97 2.32 2.91
CA ILE A 245 -14.05 3.73 3.35
C ILE A 245 -14.30 4.71 2.20
N GLY A 246 -14.53 4.20 0.99
CA GLY A 246 -14.63 5.01 -0.21
C GLY A 246 -15.99 5.71 -0.37
N PRO A 247 -16.09 6.66 -1.30
CA PRO A 247 -14.98 7.19 -2.09
C PRO A 247 -14.20 8.25 -1.29
N LEU A 248 -12.91 7.99 -1.07
CA LEU A 248 -11.97 8.95 -0.51
C LEU A 248 -11.28 9.68 -1.65
N ILE A 249 -11.67 10.94 -1.83
CA ILE A 249 -11.22 11.81 -2.91
C ILE A 249 -10.67 13.12 -2.34
N ALA A 250 -9.66 13.69 -2.98
CA ALA A 250 -9.23 15.04 -2.67
C ALA A 250 -10.26 16.05 -3.16
N GLU A 251 -10.39 17.18 -2.47
CA GLU A 251 -11.21 18.29 -2.94
C GLU A 251 -10.75 18.75 -4.34
N PRO A 252 -11.68 19.17 -5.20
CA PRO A 252 -11.33 19.74 -6.50
C PRO A 252 -10.35 20.90 -6.30
N LYS A 253 -9.36 21.02 -7.19
CA LYS A 253 -8.62 22.27 -7.31
C LYS A 253 -9.52 23.25 -8.06
N ASP A 254 -9.95 24.31 -7.38
CA ASP A 254 -10.58 25.48 -8.01
C ASP A 254 -9.71 26.07 -9.13
#